data_AF-A0ABD5RAI8-F1
#
_entry.id   AF-A0ABD5RAI8-F1
#
_cell.length_a   1.000
_cell.length_b   1.000
_cell.length_c   1.000
_cell.angle_alpha   90.00
_cell.angle_beta   90.00
_cell.angle_gamma   90.00
#
_symmetry.space_group_name_H-M   'P 1'
#
loop_
_entity.id
_entity.type
_entity.pdbx_description
1 polymer ?
#
loop_
_entity_poly.entity_id
_entity_poly.type
_entity_poly.pdbx_seq_one_letter_code
_entity_poly.pdbx_strand_id
1 'polypeptide(L)'
;MVEERLTDGVRIAQLLASEVEGGVGVLDACRVSDADPDVEPTPDGALAYRITVEEGGTDDTDATDVETPARDLLAEVFVQPDRARVEFLASPDRAADAADSEGLRVRPKAVRPPRTLVFLPDGASVKRLLPVFDAVLGGARDE
;
A
#
# COMPACT_ATOMS: atom_id res chain seq x y z
N MET A 1 10.40 -24.74 19.47
CA MET A 1 9.56 -24.55 18.28
C MET A 1 9.90 -23.17 17.75
N VAL A 2 10.55 -23.07 16.59
CA VAL A 2 10.80 -21.78 15.94
C VAL A 2 9.49 -21.41 15.26
N GLU A 3 8.90 -20.29 15.62
CA GLU A 3 7.81 -19.72 14.83
C GLU A 3 8.42 -19.38 13.47
N GLU A 4 8.03 -20.10 12.41
CA GLU A 4 8.45 -19.79 11.04
C GLU A 4 7.84 -18.43 10.66
N ARG A 5 8.52 -17.35 11.03
CA ARG A 5 8.12 -15.99 10.64
C ARG A 5 8.53 -15.80 9.19
N LEU A 6 7.54 -15.45 8.37
CA LEU A 6 7.76 -15.05 7.00
C LEU A 6 8.48 -13.69 6.99
N THR A 7 9.80 -13.69 6.92
CA THR A 7 10.66 -12.49 6.85
C THR A 7 11.22 -12.25 5.44
N ASP A 8 10.89 -13.09 4.48
CA ASP A 8 11.29 -12.90 3.09
C ASP A 8 10.45 -11.76 2.48
N GLY A 9 11.10 -10.68 2.04
CA GLY A 9 10.38 -9.49 1.60
C GLY A 9 9.51 -9.70 0.37
N VAL A 10 9.92 -10.57 -0.57
CA VAL A 10 9.12 -10.92 -1.74
C VAL A 10 7.86 -11.67 -1.31
N ARG A 11 8.00 -12.66 -0.44
CA ARG A 11 6.85 -13.40 0.10
C ARG A 11 5.92 -12.53 0.93
N ILE A 12 6.44 -11.57 1.69
CA ILE A 12 5.63 -10.59 2.42
C ILE A 12 4.83 -9.74 1.42
N ALA A 13 5.45 -9.25 0.34
CA ALA A 13 4.77 -8.46 -0.68
C ALA A 13 3.72 -9.27 -1.45
N GLN A 14 4.00 -10.54 -1.76
CA GLN A 14 3.02 -11.47 -2.36
C GLN A 14 1.83 -11.73 -1.43
N LEU A 15 2.09 -11.90 -0.13
CA LEU A 15 1.03 -12.03 0.86
C LEU A 15 0.14 -10.78 0.88
N LEU A 16 0.74 -9.58 0.92
CA LEU A 16 -0.01 -8.34 0.83
C LEU A 16 -0.82 -8.22 -0.47
N ALA A 17 -0.24 -8.59 -1.61
CA ALA A 17 -0.96 -8.57 -2.89
C ALA A 17 -2.20 -9.49 -2.85
N SER A 18 -2.06 -10.68 -2.27
CA SER A 18 -3.18 -11.62 -2.10
C SER A 18 -4.27 -11.08 -1.17
N GLU A 19 -3.91 -10.34 -0.13
CA GLU A 19 -4.88 -9.72 0.78
C GLU A 19 -5.62 -8.55 0.14
N VAL A 20 -4.93 -7.78 -0.72
CA VAL A 20 -5.53 -6.68 -1.48
C VAL A 20 -6.49 -7.22 -2.54
N GLU A 21 -6.04 -8.15 -3.38
CA GLU A 21 -6.85 -8.73 -4.46
C GLU A 21 -8.01 -9.60 -3.94
N GLY A 22 -7.81 -10.27 -2.79
CA GLY A 22 -8.84 -11.06 -2.12
C GLY A 22 -9.63 -10.29 -1.06
N GLY A 23 -9.43 -8.98 -0.98
CA GLY A 23 -10.00 -8.11 0.04
C GLY A 23 -11.53 -8.02 -0.04
N VAL A 24 -12.14 -7.70 1.10
CA VAL A 24 -13.58 -7.41 1.20
C VAL A 24 -13.79 -6.05 1.86
N GLY A 25 -14.99 -5.47 1.71
CA GLY A 25 -15.29 -4.17 2.29
C GLY A 25 -14.54 -3.06 1.56
N VAL A 26 -13.80 -2.22 2.28
CA VAL A 26 -13.04 -1.11 1.66
C VAL A 26 -11.94 -1.58 0.71
N LEU A 27 -11.34 -2.74 0.97
CA LEU A 27 -10.30 -3.33 0.12
C LEU A 27 -10.86 -3.89 -1.20
N ASP A 28 -12.18 -4.10 -1.31
CA ASP A 28 -12.83 -4.51 -2.56
C ASP A 28 -12.61 -3.49 -3.70
N ALA A 29 -12.44 -2.22 -3.33
CA ALA A 29 -12.13 -1.15 -4.28
C ALA A 29 -10.63 -1.09 -4.66
N CYS A 30 -9.75 -1.81 -3.96
CA CYS A 30 -8.32 -1.81 -4.23
C CYS A 30 -7.93 -2.83 -5.29
N ARG A 31 -6.99 -2.47 -6.16
CA ARG A 31 -6.38 -3.36 -7.15
C ARG A 31 -4.88 -3.24 -7.16
N VAL A 32 -4.21 -4.37 -7.29
CA VAL A 32 -2.80 -4.44 -7.65
C VAL A 32 -2.65 -4.10 -9.13
N SER A 33 -1.70 -3.21 -9.45
CA SER A 33 -1.38 -2.78 -10.82
C SER A 33 0.13 -2.70 -10.99
N ASP A 34 0.60 -2.78 -12.23
CA ASP A 34 2.04 -2.68 -12.57
C ASP A 34 2.90 -3.69 -11.79
N ALA A 35 2.40 -4.92 -11.60
CA ALA A 35 3.10 -5.93 -10.83
C ALA A 35 4.23 -6.57 -11.63
N ASP A 36 5.42 -6.59 -11.02
CA ASP A 36 6.59 -7.34 -11.48
C ASP A 36 6.72 -8.65 -10.66
N PRO A 37 6.33 -9.80 -11.21
CA PRO A 37 6.41 -11.08 -10.52
C PRO A 37 7.85 -11.60 -10.35
N ASP A 38 8.80 -11.07 -11.13
CA ASP A 38 10.20 -11.48 -11.16
C ASP A 38 11.11 -10.47 -10.45
N VAL A 39 10.52 -9.53 -9.70
CA VAL A 39 11.26 -8.47 -9.00
C VAL A 39 12.35 -9.03 -8.09
N GLU A 40 13.58 -8.57 -8.32
CA GLU A 40 14.72 -8.91 -7.46
C GLU A 40 14.82 -7.93 -6.27
N PRO A 41 14.81 -8.40 -5.02
CA PRO A 41 14.86 -7.53 -3.85
C PRO A 41 16.21 -6.82 -3.73
N THR A 42 16.18 -5.52 -3.47
CA THR A 42 17.39 -4.69 -3.26
C THR A 42 17.42 -4.09 -1.86
N PRO A 43 18.61 -3.74 -1.32
CA PRO A 43 18.70 -3.09 -0.01
C PRO A 43 17.93 -1.77 0.08
N ASP A 44 17.83 -1.01 -1.01
CA ASP A 44 17.08 0.25 -1.08
C ASP A 44 15.57 0.04 -1.32
N GLY A 45 15.18 -1.18 -1.69
CA GLY A 45 13.82 -1.55 -2.05
C GLY A 45 13.60 -1.48 -3.55
N ALA A 46 13.28 -2.62 -4.17
CA ALA A 46 12.84 -2.67 -5.56
C ALA A 46 11.32 -2.50 -5.62
N LEU A 47 10.80 -1.69 -6.55
CA LEU A 47 9.36 -1.54 -6.74
C LEU A 47 8.79 -2.87 -7.25
N ALA A 48 7.84 -3.44 -6.51
CA ALA A 48 7.20 -4.70 -6.86
C ALA A 48 5.87 -4.48 -7.59
N TYR A 49 5.04 -3.57 -7.08
CA TYR A 49 3.76 -3.22 -7.68
C TYR A 49 3.19 -1.94 -7.08
N ARG A 50 2.10 -1.45 -7.69
CA ARG A 50 1.28 -0.34 -7.21
C ARG A 50 -0.07 -0.84 -6.73
N ILE A 51 -0.64 -0.15 -5.76
CA ILE A 51 -2.02 -0.35 -5.30
C ILE A 51 -2.81 0.87 -5.73
N THR A 52 -3.91 0.63 -6.42
CA THR A 52 -4.80 1.65 -6.97
C THR A 52 -6.22 1.43 -6.47
N VAL A 53 -7.04 2.48 -6.51
CA VAL A 53 -8.47 2.38 -6.23
C VAL A 53 -9.23 2.37 -7.55
N GLU A 54 -10.18 1.45 -7.73
CA GLU A 54 -11.17 1.55 -8.79
C GLU A 54 -12.25 2.51 -8.33
N GLU A 55 -12.38 3.65 -9.02
CA GLU A 55 -13.47 4.58 -8.77
C GLU A 55 -14.81 3.88 -9.09
N GLY A 56 -15.58 3.59 -8.04
CA GLY A 56 -17.02 3.39 -8.19
C GLY A 56 -17.62 4.74 -8.58
N GLY A 57 -17.99 4.89 -9.85
CA GLY A 57 -18.23 6.19 -10.48
C GLY A 57 -19.16 7.18 -9.76
N THR A 58 -19.02 8.43 -10.23
CA THR A 58 -19.67 9.71 -9.82
C THR A 58 -18.82 10.47 -8.79
N ASP A 59 -18.18 11.60 -9.12
CA ASP A 59 -18.74 12.81 -9.74
C ASP A 59 -17.69 13.66 -10.51
N ASP A 60 -18.18 14.36 -11.52
CA ASP A 60 -17.57 15.44 -12.31
C ASP A 60 -16.47 16.27 -11.59
N THR A 61 -15.23 16.27 -12.10
CA THR A 61 -14.39 17.48 -12.11
C THR A 61 -13.44 17.46 -13.31
N ASP A 62 -13.78 18.30 -14.29
CA ASP A 62 -12.89 18.99 -15.24
C ASP A 62 -11.70 18.18 -15.78
N ALA A 63 -12.00 17.33 -16.76
CA ALA A 63 -10.99 16.74 -17.63
C ALA A 63 -10.36 17.82 -18.51
N THR A 64 -9.18 18.29 -18.11
CA THR A 64 -8.23 18.90 -19.04
C THR A 64 -6.88 18.15 -18.92
N ASP A 65 -6.46 17.63 -20.08
CA ASP A 65 -5.23 16.87 -20.37
C ASP A 65 -5.29 15.32 -20.23
N VAL A 66 -5.77 14.70 -21.32
CA VAL A 66 -5.44 13.41 -21.95
C VAL A 66 -4.83 12.26 -21.10
N GLU A 67 -5.50 11.10 -21.21
CA GLU A 67 -5.07 9.70 -21.00
C GLU A 67 -5.56 8.98 -19.72
N THR A 68 -6.57 8.12 -19.92
CA THR A 68 -7.05 7.01 -19.06
C THR A 68 -7.87 7.45 -17.82
N PRO A 69 -9.02 6.80 -17.50
CA PRO A 69 -9.71 7.07 -16.23
C PRO A 69 -8.70 6.82 -15.10
N ALA A 70 -8.33 7.89 -14.41
CA ALA A 70 -7.21 7.93 -13.49
C ALA A 70 -7.56 7.09 -12.26
N ARG A 71 -7.24 5.80 -12.28
CA ARG A 71 -7.21 5.02 -11.03
C ARG A 71 -6.33 5.77 -10.04
N ASP A 72 -6.89 6.24 -8.93
CA ASP A 72 -6.14 6.98 -7.93
C ASP A 72 -5.07 6.08 -7.30
N LEU A 73 -3.82 6.52 -7.42
CA LEU A 73 -2.66 5.80 -6.88
C LEU A 73 -2.66 5.92 -5.36
N LEU A 74 -3.00 4.82 -4.69
CA LEU A 74 -3.12 4.75 -3.24
C LEU A 74 -1.74 4.57 -2.59
N ALA A 75 -1.01 3.56 -3.06
CA ALA A 75 0.27 3.18 -2.47
C ALA A 75 1.19 2.47 -3.46
N GLU A 76 2.49 2.47 -3.16
CA GLU A 76 3.52 1.72 -3.88
C GLU A 76 4.19 0.71 -2.93
N VAL A 77 4.41 -0.51 -3.40
CA VAL A 77 5.01 -1.58 -2.58
C VAL A 77 6.40 -1.88 -3.07
N PHE A 78 7.37 -1.84 -2.16
CA PHE A 78 8.77 -2.13 -2.44
C PHE A 78 9.25 -3.32 -1.62
N VAL A 79 10.10 -4.14 -2.24
CA VAL A 79 10.69 -5.35 -1.64
C VAL A 79 12.16 -5.16 -1.33
N GLN A 80 12.53 -5.52 -0.09
CA GLN A 80 13.90 -5.65 0.39
C GLN A 80 14.15 -7.13 0.73
N PRO A 81 15.41 -7.59 0.90
CA PRO A 81 15.67 -9.00 1.18
C PRO A 81 14.96 -9.53 2.44
N ASP A 82 14.85 -8.69 3.47
CA ASP A 82 14.38 -9.05 4.81
C ASP A 82 13.00 -8.47 5.18
N ARG A 83 12.35 -7.72 4.27
CA ARG A 83 11.07 -7.05 4.53
C ARG A 83 10.44 -6.47 3.28
N ALA A 84 9.17 -6.14 3.36
CA ALA A 84 8.53 -5.22 2.42
C ALA A 84 8.33 -3.84 3.05
N ARG A 85 8.15 -2.81 2.23
CA ARG A 85 7.72 -1.48 2.67
C ARG A 85 6.62 -0.97 1.73
N VAL A 86 5.66 -0.26 2.30
CA VAL A 86 4.56 0.36 1.56
C VAL A 86 4.72 1.87 1.69
N GLU A 87 4.76 2.57 0.56
CA GLU A 87 4.68 4.02 0.50
C GLU A 87 3.23 4.42 0.23
N PHE A 88 2.56 5.06 1.17
CA PHE A 88 1.25 5.68 0.95
C PHE A 88 1.44 7.07 0.35
N LEU A 89 0.73 7.32 -0.75
CA LEU A 89 0.70 8.59 -1.45
C LEU A 89 -0.62 9.33 -1.15
N ALA A 90 -1.73 8.60 -1.08
CA ALA A 90 -3.01 9.17 -0.65
C ALA A 90 -3.09 9.23 0.89
N SER A 91 -3.64 10.34 1.41
CA SER A 91 -3.78 10.63 2.85
C SER A 91 -2.57 10.18 3.72
N PRO A 92 -1.33 10.65 3.43
CA PRO A 92 -0.13 10.16 4.10
C PRO A 92 -0.13 10.36 5.62
N ASP A 93 -0.77 11.43 6.12
CA ASP A 93 -0.90 11.67 7.56
C ASP A 93 -1.82 10.63 8.23
N ARG A 94 -2.98 10.34 7.63
CA ARG A 94 -3.89 9.27 8.12
C ARG A 94 -3.21 7.90 8.08
N ALA A 95 -2.45 7.63 7.02
CA ALA A 95 -1.67 6.39 6.93
C ALA A 95 -0.64 6.29 8.07
N ALA A 96 -0.01 7.40 8.45
CA ALA A 96 0.95 7.44 9.53
C ALA A 96 0.28 7.17 10.89
N ASP A 97 -0.81 7.87 11.20
CA ASP A 97 -1.54 7.74 12.47
C ASP A 97 -2.13 6.33 12.65
N ALA A 98 -2.73 5.77 11.60
CA ALA A 98 -3.30 4.43 11.63
C ALA A 98 -2.21 3.36 11.76
N ALA A 99 -1.11 3.48 11.01
CA ALA A 99 0.00 2.52 11.10
C ALA A 99 0.69 2.56 12.46
N ASP A 100 0.86 3.74 13.07
CA ASP A 100 1.41 3.87 14.43
C ASP A 100 0.49 3.21 15.48
N SER A 101 -0.82 3.40 15.34
CA SER A 101 -1.84 2.76 16.21
C SER A 101 -1.81 1.23 16.14
N GLU A 102 -1.50 0.67 14.98
CA GLU A 102 -1.32 -0.78 14.75
C GLU A 102 0.08 -1.29 15.16
N GLY A 103 0.93 -0.41 15.71
CA GLY A 103 2.29 -0.74 16.14
C GLY A 103 3.25 -1.04 14.99
N LEU A 104 2.98 -0.51 13.79
CA LEU A 104 3.86 -0.60 12.64
C LEU A 104 4.89 0.53 12.68
N ARG A 105 6.09 0.25 12.14
CA ARG A 105 7.12 1.28 12.03
C ARG A 105 6.78 2.21 10.87
N VAL A 106 6.66 3.50 11.17
CA VAL A 106 6.35 4.56 10.20
C VAL A 106 7.54 5.49 9.98
N ARG A 107 7.71 5.98 8.74
CA ARG A 107 8.63 7.06 8.38
C ARG A 107 7.98 8.01 7.38
N PRO A 108 7.54 9.21 7.81
CA PRO A 108 7.15 10.27 6.89
C PRO A 108 8.36 10.70 6.04
N LYS A 109 8.11 10.99 4.76
CA LYS A 109 9.13 11.43 3.81
C LYS A 109 8.75 12.80 3.27
N ALA A 110 9.61 13.79 3.53
CA ALA A 110 9.45 15.17 3.08
C ALA A 110 9.79 15.33 1.58
N VAL A 111 9.08 14.62 0.73
CA VAL A 111 9.08 14.77 -0.74
C VAL A 111 7.81 15.49 -1.19
N ARG A 112 7.73 15.88 -2.47
CA ARG A 112 6.51 16.43 -3.06
C ARG A 112 6.06 15.52 -4.22
N PRO A 113 4.85 14.95 -4.16
CA PRO A 113 3.89 14.98 -3.05
C PRO A 113 4.43 14.25 -1.78
N PRO A 114 3.96 14.62 -0.57
CA PRO A 114 4.39 13.97 0.68
C PRO A 114 4.03 12.49 0.67
N ARG A 115 4.84 11.67 1.36
CA ARG A 115 4.63 10.22 1.42
C ARG A 115 4.86 9.69 2.82
N THR A 116 4.16 8.61 3.15
CA THR A 116 4.36 7.88 4.41
C THR A 116 4.83 6.47 4.12
N LEU A 117 6.00 6.10 4.64
CA LEU A 117 6.55 4.74 4.53
C LEU A 117 6.12 3.92 5.74
N VAL A 118 5.58 2.74 5.50
CA VAL A 118 5.25 1.74 6.52
C VAL A 118 6.06 0.48 6.26
N PHE A 119 6.78 -0.02 7.28
CA PHE A 119 7.64 -1.19 7.15
C PHE A 119 6.93 -2.46 7.60
N LEU A 120 7.06 -3.52 6.80
CA LEU A 120 6.50 -4.85 7.03
C LEU A 120 7.65 -5.86 7.21
N PRO A 121 8.20 -6.02 8.43
CA PRO A 121 9.28 -6.96 8.69
C PRO A 121 8.85 -8.44 8.62
N ASP A 122 7.56 -8.72 8.71
CA ASP A 122 7.03 -10.09 8.72
C ASP A 122 5.60 -10.17 8.18
N GLY A 123 5.14 -11.40 7.89
CA GLY A 123 3.77 -11.66 7.43
C GLY A 123 2.68 -11.21 8.41
N ALA A 124 2.93 -11.17 9.73
CA ALA A 124 1.94 -10.66 10.70
C ALA A 124 1.78 -9.14 10.59
N SER A 125 2.81 -8.43 10.11
CA SER A 125 2.74 -7.00 9.82
C SER A 125 1.80 -6.70 8.66
N VAL A 126 1.61 -7.63 7.72
CA VAL A 126 0.63 -7.49 6.63
C VAL A 126 -0.79 -7.38 7.19
N LYS A 127 -1.15 -8.22 8.16
CA LYS A 127 -2.47 -8.19 8.79
C LYS A 127 -2.73 -6.88 9.55
N ARG A 128 -1.71 -6.38 10.23
CA ARG A 128 -1.73 -5.07 10.90
C ARG A 128 -1.79 -3.89 9.93
N LEU A 129 -1.43 -4.09 8.66
CA LEU A 129 -1.53 -3.04 7.65
C LEU A 129 -2.96 -2.86 7.11
N LEU A 130 -3.80 -3.90 7.14
CA LEU A 130 -5.14 -3.84 6.54
C LEU A 130 -6.03 -2.70 7.08
N PRO A 131 -6.08 -2.43 8.41
CA PRO A 131 -6.82 -1.29 8.95
C PRO A 131 -6.30 0.08 8.46
N VAL A 132 -5.04 0.18 8.04
CA VAL A 132 -4.47 1.41 7.50
C VAL A 132 -5.10 1.76 6.15
N PHE A 133 -5.37 0.75 5.31
CA PHE A 133 -6.10 0.97 4.06
C PHE A 133 -7.52 1.48 4.31
N ASP A 134 -8.20 0.96 5.34
CA ASP A 134 -9.52 1.45 5.75
C ASP A 134 -9.47 2.92 6.19
N ALA A 135 -8.49 3.30 7.02
CA ALA A 135 -8.33 4.69 7.45
C ALA A 135 -8.03 5.66 6.28
N VAL A 136 -7.21 5.23 5.32
CA VAL A 136 -6.85 6.03 4.14
C VAL A 136 -8.04 6.18 3.19
N LEU A 137 -8.81 5.10 2.96
CA LEU A 137 -9.96 5.09 2.04
C LEU A 137 -11.24 5.67 2.65
N GLY A 138 -11.48 5.44 3.95
CA GLY A 138 -12.60 6.02 4.68
C GLY A 138 -12.51 7.53 4.73
N GLY A 139 -11.28 8.06 4.82
CA GLY A 139 -11.03 9.48 4.72
C GLY A 139 -11.19 10.09 3.31
N ALA A 140 -11.18 9.27 2.25
CA ALA A 140 -11.42 9.70 0.88
C ALA A 140 -12.92 9.84 0.55
N ARG A 141 -13.81 9.39 1.44
CA ARG A 141 -15.28 9.53 1.32
C ARG A 141 -15.86 10.69 2.13
N ASP A 142 -15.02 11.39 2.89
CA ASP A 142 -15.35 12.54 3.74
C ASP A 142 -14.61 13.80 3.25
N GLU A 143 -14.68 14.11 1.95
CA GLU A 143 -14.36 15.43 1.38
C GLU A 143 -15.31 15.77 0.21
#